data_AF-A0A9J8D7M5-F1
#
_entry.id   AF-A0A9J8D7M5-F1
#
_cell.length_a   1.000
_cell.length_b   1.000
_cell.length_c   1.000
_cell.angle_alpha   90.00
_cell.angle_beta   90.00
_cell.angle_gamma   90.00
#
_symmetry.space_group_name_H-M   'P 1'
#
loop_
_entity.id
_entity.type
_entity.pdbx_description
1 polymer ?
#
loop_
_entity_poly.entity_id
_entity_poly.type
_entity_poly.pdbx_seq_one_letter_code
_entity_poly.pdbx_strand_id
1 'polypeptide(L)'
;MQVLQVALSEVQEPTGDPHASASPMLCLSQTPSMHFLQPIRVQIPLPPGVTGHMVDMSRLHLMHGDPTAHTWTDITAQVSLYVTHIYAVFSITNFSWYWLWYTTHRCVSGVVRKMYHRLKQFRVRFLALQRKNDPEQVLLQCLPLDRAESRLVSLSEQYEGPQPSELCVLLKGEQFFAGFERGIDINADRPDCKDGRLSFTFYSHLKHIKEVHVCPTHPQQGTVRGQVSFYRGEVPSDEEAASKRKGHDNQWMATLPLRISNADCDGSISGELNLGDPESGYLTLTNLLPISLRINQEWQNIGINLGISYDQLERIRNQHRDFGAQVLAMLFHWARGQQGAGPGAVQRLMKALVDSGRRDLAEEVEDIVTLGKRKYEESLKRVGLETAASSADPQLTHSHCAANIMTYKLPAPALDSSHRMVTGSQSSCLNDVCLSLLHLCSSQCPADVFYL
;
A
#
# COMPACT_ATOMS: atom_id res chain seq x y z
N MET A 1 36.37 -13.47 1.69
CA MET A 1 36.58 -13.75 3.13
C MET A 1 35.76 -12.77 3.94
N GLN A 2 34.98 -13.24 4.91
CA GLN A 2 34.22 -12.43 5.85
C GLN A 2 34.57 -12.86 7.27
N VAL A 3 34.62 -11.91 8.21
CA VAL A 3 34.89 -12.17 9.62
C VAL A 3 33.80 -11.52 10.45
N LEU A 4 33.14 -12.31 11.29
CA LEU A 4 32.14 -11.83 12.24
C LEU A 4 32.75 -11.82 13.64
N GLN A 5 32.84 -10.65 14.25
CA GLN A 5 33.26 -10.51 15.64
C GLN A 5 32.16 -11.00 16.57
N VAL A 6 32.55 -11.60 17.70
CA VAL A 6 31.64 -12.17 18.68
C VAL A 6 32.04 -11.66 20.05
N ALA A 7 31.12 -11.05 20.78
CA ALA A 7 31.40 -10.53 22.11
C ALA A 7 31.35 -11.67 23.15
N LEU A 8 32.23 -11.62 24.16
CA LEU A 8 32.30 -12.65 25.21
C LEU A 8 30.98 -12.79 25.97
N SER A 9 30.31 -11.66 26.26
CA SER A 9 29.00 -11.61 26.93
C SER A 9 27.91 -12.34 26.15
N GLU A 10 27.96 -12.28 24.82
CA GLU A 10 26.98 -12.97 23.96
C GLU A 10 27.14 -14.50 24.02
N VAL A 11 28.35 -14.99 24.33
CA VAL A 11 28.71 -16.43 24.37
C VAL A 11 28.43 -17.06 25.73
N GLN A 12 28.73 -16.38 26.83
CA GLN A 12 28.63 -16.97 28.18
C GLN A 12 27.17 -17.10 28.67
N GLU A 13 26.33 -16.09 28.45
CA GLU A 13 24.91 -16.13 28.86
C GLU A 13 24.11 -17.34 28.34
N PRO A 14 24.16 -17.69 27.03
CA PRO A 14 23.35 -18.77 26.47
C PRO A 14 24.00 -20.15 26.57
N THR A 15 25.32 -20.22 26.78
CA THR A 15 26.02 -21.49 26.99
C THR A 15 25.81 -22.01 28.42
N GLY A 16 25.61 -21.11 29.40
CA GLY A 16 25.58 -21.46 30.82
C GLY A 16 26.97 -21.89 31.35
N ASP A 17 28.02 -21.76 30.54
CA ASP A 17 29.40 -22.07 30.87
C ASP A 17 30.18 -20.77 31.04
N PRO A 18 30.60 -20.40 32.27
CA PRO A 18 31.36 -19.18 32.50
C PRO A 18 32.74 -19.20 31.84
N HIS A 19 33.25 -20.38 31.47
CA HIS A 19 34.51 -20.53 30.74
C HIS A 19 34.31 -20.58 29.23
N ALA A 20 33.08 -20.55 28.72
CA ALA A 20 32.82 -20.57 27.30
C ALA A 20 33.24 -19.24 26.64
N SER A 21 34.08 -19.35 25.63
CA SER A 21 34.46 -18.23 24.78
C SER A 21 34.64 -18.69 23.35
N ALA A 22 34.47 -17.78 22.40
CA ALA A 22 34.56 -18.08 20.98
C ALA A 22 35.46 -17.07 20.28
N SER A 23 36.19 -17.52 19.26
CA SER A 23 36.92 -16.64 18.35
C SER A 23 35.94 -15.85 17.47
N PRO A 24 36.42 -14.88 16.67
CA PRO A 24 35.67 -14.41 15.52
C PRO A 24 35.34 -15.59 14.60
N MET A 25 34.14 -15.55 14.01
CA MET A 25 33.70 -16.56 13.05
C MET A 25 34.20 -16.18 11.65
N LEU A 26 34.94 -17.11 11.04
CA LEU A 26 35.49 -16.95 9.70
C LEU A 26 34.55 -17.57 8.66
N CYS A 27 34.21 -16.81 7.63
CA CYS A 27 33.46 -17.27 6.48
C CYS A 27 34.31 -17.15 5.21
N LEU A 28 34.55 -18.29 4.57
CA LEU A 28 35.19 -18.39 3.27
C LEU A 28 34.12 -18.84 2.26
N SER A 29 33.92 -18.04 1.22
CA SER A 29 32.97 -18.33 0.15
C SER A 29 33.56 -17.93 -1.20
N GLN A 30 33.17 -18.67 -2.24
CA GLN A 30 33.50 -18.41 -3.64
C GLN A 30 32.28 -18.77 -4.50
N THR A 31 32.05 -18.01 -5.57
CA THR A 31 31.02 -18.30 -6.56
C THR A 31 31.69 -18.50 -7.93
N PRO A 32 31.59 -19.67 -8.58
CA PRO A 32 30.99 -20.92 -8.08
C PRO A 32 31.80 -21.56 -6.94
N SER A 33 31.16 -22.39 -6.12
CA SER A 33 31.84 -23.10 -5.03
C SER A 33 32.73 -24.20 -5.60
N MET A 34 34.06 -24.02 -5.50
CA MET A 34 35.07 -25.01 -5.91
C MET A 34 35.98 -25.32 -4.73
N HIS A 35 36.59 -26.50 -4.71
CA HIS A 35 37.58 -26.85 -3.70
C HIS A 35 38.92 -26.15 -3.97
N PHE A 36 39.72 -25.91 -2.91
CA PHE A 36 41.08 -25.44 -3.10
C PHE A 36 41.93 -26.55 -3.74
N LEU A 37 42.76 -26.18 -4.72
CA LEU A 37 43.67 -27.13 -5.38
C LEU A 37 44.79 -27.62 -4.45
N GLN A 38 45.09 -26.86 -3.40
CA GLN A 38 46.07 -27.19 -2.36
C GLN A 38 45.52 -26.80 -0.99
N PRO A 39 45.93 -27.49 0.10
CA PRO A 39 45.55 -27.11 1.45
C PRO A 39 45.96 -25.67 1.77
N ILE A 40 44.99 -24.86 2.20
CA ILE A 40 45.22 -23.47 2.60
C ILE A 40 45.40 -23.41 4.11
N ARG A 41 46.47 -22.73 4.54
CA ARG A 41 46.72 -22.46 5.95
C ARG A 41 45.85 -21.30 6.43
N VAL A 42 45.07 -21.55 7.46
CA VAL A 42 44.17 -20.58 8.10
C VAL A 42 44.64 -20.30 9.50
N GLN A 43 44.64 -19.02 9.88
CA GLN A 43 45.03 -18.54 11.19
C GLN A 43 43.87 -17.75 11.79
N ILE A 44 43.37 -18.20 12.94
CA ILE A 44 42.26 -17.56 13.68
C ILE A 44 42.76 -17.20 15.08
N PRO A 45 42.45 -16.01 15.61
CA PRO A 45 42.85 -15.64 16.96
C PRO A 45 42.18 -16.56 17.98
N LEU A 46 42.90 -16.85 19.07
CA LEU A 46 42.33 -17.60 20.19
C LEU A 46 41.17 -16.82 20.82
N PRO A 47 40.18 -17.53 21.40
CA PRO A 47 39.10 -16.89 22.11
C PRO A 47 39.59 -15.95 23.22
N PRO A 48 38.86 -14.87 23.55
CA PRO A 48 39.23 -13.95 24.62
C PRO A 48 39.48 -14.68 25.94
N GLY A 49 40.58 -14.36 26.62
CA GLY A 49 40.98 -14.99 27.88
C GLY A 49 41.76 -16.30 27.73
N VAL A 50 41.94 -16.81 26.50
CA VAL A 50 42.74 -18.02 26.21
C VAL A 50 44.08 -17.61 25.59
N THR A 51 45.17 -18.17 26.11
CA THR A 51 46.52 -18.01 25.56
C THR A 51 47.14 -19.37 25.28
N GLY A 52 48.06 -19.45 24.32
CA GLY A 52 48.65 -20.72 23.90
C GLY A 52 49.37 -21.50 25.00
N HIS A 53 49.87 -20.83 26.04
CA HIS A 53 50.56 -21.50 27.16
C HIS A 53 49.61 -22.13 28.16
N MET A 54 48.37 -21.65 28.22
CA MET A 54 47.35 -22.06 29.19
C MET A 54 46.19 -22.84 28.54
N VAL A 55 46.26 -23.07 27.24
CA VAL A 55 45.16 -23.70 26.50
C VAL A 55 45.06 -25.18 26.84
N ASP A 56 43.91 -25.58 27.36
CA ASP A 56 43.54 -26.99 27.45
C ASP A 56 42.98 -27.42 26.08
N MET A 57 43.77 -28.18 25.32
CA MET A 57 43.37 -28.65 23.99
C MET A 57 42.13 -29.56 24.02
N SER A 58 41.78 -30.16 25.17
CA SER A 58 40.56 -30.96 25.31
C SER A 58 39.28 -30.12 25.34
N ARG A 59 39.40 -28.82 25.57
CA ARG A 59 38.31 -27.83 25.62
C ARG A 59 38.21 -26.99 24.37
N LEU A 60 39.16 -27.16 23.45
CA LEU A 60 39.25 -26.39 22.22
C LEU A 60 38.56 -27.14 21.08
N HIS A 61 37.55 -26.51 20.49
CA HIS A 61 36.72 -27.11 19.44
C HIS A 61 36.76 -26.26 18.18
N LEU A 62 37.24 -26.81 17.07
CA LEU A 62 37.14 -26.21 15.74
C LEU A 62 35.84 -26.66 15.08
N MET A 63 34.90 -25.72 14.96
CA MET A 63 33.61 -25.97 14.37
C MET A 63 33.60 -25.61 12.88
N HIS A 64 33.13 -26.54 12.06
CA HIS A 64 32.86 -26.36 10.65
C HIS A 64 31.36 -26.18 10.42
N GLY A 65 30.96 -25.12 9.72
CA GLY A 65 29.56 -24.82 9.42
C GLY A 65 29.27 -24.96 7.93
N ASP A 66 28.28 -25.77 7.57
CA ASP A 66 27.79 -25.86 6.20
C ASP A 66 26.86 -24.65 5.90
N PRO A 67 27.22 -23.79 4.93
CA PRO A 67 26.40 -22.63 4.57
C PRO A 67 24.99 -22.98 4.06
N THR A 68 24.81 -24.18 3.51
CA THR A 68 23.55 -24.63 2.93
C THR A 68 22.68 -25.35 3.96
N ALA A 69 23.25 -26.31 4.70
CA ALA A 69 22.52 -27.11 5.67
C ALA A 69 22.33 -26.43 7.04
N HIS A 70 22.97 -25.28 7.30
CA HIS A 70 22.93 -24.59 8.60
C HIS A 70 23.35 -25.48 9.78
N THR A 71 24.10 -26.55 9.49
CA THR A 71 24.62 -27.51 10.45
C THR A 71 26.05 -27.17 10.83
N TRP A 72 26.37 -27.37 12.11
CA TRP A 72 27.71 -27.22 12.65
C TRP A 72 28.24 -28.58 13.09
N THR A 73 29.45 -28.90 12.69
CA THR A 73 30.15 -30.16 12.98
C THR A 73 31.49 -29.86 13.62
N ASP A 74 31.83 -30.57 14.69
CA ASP A 74 33.16 -30.49 15.29
C ASP A 74 34.15 -31.28 14.43
N ILE A 75 35.18 -30.60 13.91
CA ILE A 75 36.23 -31.17 13.05
C ILE A 75 37.59 -31.19 13.74
N THR A 76 37.64 -30.94 15.05
CA THR A 76 38.91 -30.82 15.82
C THR A 76 39.80 -32.05 15.66
N ALA A 77 39.21 -33.26 15.70
CA ALA A 77 39.97 -34.50 15.53
C ALA A 77 40.37 -34.80 14.07
N GLN A 78 39.74 -34.13 13.09
CA GLN A 78 39.95 -34.38 11.66
C GLN A 78 41.03 -33.46 11.08
N VAL A 79 41.42 -32.40 11.81
CA VAL A 79 42.34 -31.38 11.33
C VAL A 79 43.52 -31.24 12.28
N SER A 80 44.72 -31.12 11.71
CA SER A 80 45.94 -30.84 12.46
C SER A 80 45.91 -29.38 12.95
N LEU A 81 45.39 -29.18 14.17
CA LEU A 81 45.34 -27.89 14.84
C LEU A 81 46.59 -27.68 15.70
N TYR A 82 47.31 -26.60 15.48
CA TYR A 82 48.39 -26.17 16.37
C TYR A 82 48.13 -24.76 16.89
N VAL A 83 48.56 -24.50 18.12
CA VAL A 83 48.31 -23.23 18.81
C VAL A 83 49.63 -22.50 19.02
N THR A 84 49.63 -21.22 18.67
CA THR A 84 50.70 -20.25 18.98
C THR A 84 50.31 -19.46 20.22
N HIS A 85 51.08 -18.44 20.62
CA HIS A 85 50.75 -17.59 21.76
C HIS A 85 49.31 -17.04 21.72
N ILE A 86 48.82 -16.62 20.55
CA ILE A 86 47.54 -15.91 20.38
C ILE A 86 46.68 -16.41 19.21
N TYR A 87 47.15 -17.39 18.43
CA TYR A 87 46.39 -17.93 17.29
C TYR A 87 46.32 -19.44 17.30
N ALA A 88 45.21 -19.97 16.83
CA ALA A 88 45.13 -21.34 16.35
C ALA A 88 45.35 -21.36 14.83
N VAL A 89 46.12 -22.33 14.37
CA VAL A 89 46.49 -22.47 12.96
C VAL A 89 46.19 -23.88 12.50
N PHE A 90 45.57 -23.99 11.34
CA PHE A 90 45.13 -25.25 10.76
C PHE A 90 45.10 -25.16 9.23
N SER A 91 44.95 -26.30 8.56
CA SER A 91 44.87 -26.37 7.09
C SER A 91 43.49 -26.84 6.64
N ILE A 92 42.97 -26.25 5.56
CA ILE A 92 41.65 -26.57 5.01
C ILE A 92 41.73 -26.78 3.50
N THR A 93 40.75 -27.50 2.93
CA THR A 93 40.66 -27.75 1.48
C THR A 93 39.38 -27.18 0.86
N ASN A 94 38.46 -26.64 1.66
CA ASN A 94 37.12 -26.25 1.20
C ASN A 94 36.76 -24.84 1.69
N PHE A 95 36.04 -24.07 0.87
CA PHE A 95 35.39 -22.84 1.30
C PHE A 95 34.20 -23.17 2.19
N SER A 96 34.24 -22.72 3.44
CA SER A 96 33.21 -22.99 4.43
C SER A 96 33.26 -21.99 5.58
N TRP A 97 32.43 -22.20 6.61
CA TRP A 97 32.49 -21.45 7.86
C TRP A 97 33.34 -22.19 8.89
N TYR A 98 34.21 -21.45 9.57
CA TYR A 98 35.10 -21.97 10.61
C TYR A 98 34.98 -21.11 11.85
N TRP A 99 34.81 -21.75 13.00
CA TRP A 99 34.63 -21.05 14.27
C TRP A 99 35.30 -21.81 15.40
N LEU A 100 36.24 -21.17 16.10
CA LEU A 100 36.98 -21.78 17.20
C LEU A 100 36.30 -21.48 18.53
N TRP A 101 36.03 -22.52 19.30
CA TRP A 101 35.34 -22.47 20.59
C TRP A 101 36.24 -23.00 21.69
N TYR A 102 36.17 -22.39 22.86
CA TYR A 102 36.77 -22.89 24.08
C TYR A 102 35.67 -23.08 25.11
N THR A 103 35.40 -24.31 25.57
CA THR A 103 34.30 -24.61 26.50
C THR A 103 34.55 -25.91 27.27
N THR A 104 33.90 -26.06 28.41
CA THR A 104 33.87 -27.31 29.19
C THR A 104 32.86 -28.33 28.66
N HIS A 105 31.97 -27.93 27.74
CA HIS A 105 30.94 -28.80 27.20
C HIS A 105 31.52 -29.79 26.18
N ARG A 106 31.20 -31.07 26.31
CA ARG A 106 31.63 -32.11 25.35
C ARG A 106 30.85 -32.09 24.03
N CYS A 107 29.63 -31.54 24.03
CA CYS A 107 28.74 -31.50 22.86
C CYS A 107 28.48 -30.05 22.44
N VAL A 108 29.37 -29.49 21.62
CA VAL A 108 29.38 -28.04 21.30
C VAL A 108 28.49 -27.69 20.11
N SER A 109 28.26 -28.61 19.17
CA SER A 109 27.54 -28.36 17.91
C SER A 109 26.14 -27.74 18.08
N GLY A 110 25.36 -28.20 19.06
CA GLY A 110 24.03 -27.67 19.34
C GLY A 110 24.06 -26.24 19.90
N VAL A 111 25.06 -25.95 20.74
CA VAL A 111 25.27 -24.62 21.33
C VAL A 111 25.76 -23.64 20.27
N VAL A 112 26.72 -24.05 19.44
CA VAL A 112 27.24 -23.27 18.31
C VAL A 112 26.12 -22.94 17.34
N ARG A 113 25.24 -23.91 17.02
CA ARG A 113 24.06 -23.66 16.19
C ARG A 113 23.17 -22.59 16.81
N LYS A 114 22.80 -22.71 18.08
CA LYS A 114 21.95 -21.70 18.76
C LYS A 114 22.62 -20.32 18.75
N MET A 115 23.92 -20.27 19.01
CA MET A 115 24.68 -19.02 19.02
C MET A 115 24.83 -18.40 17.64
N TYR A 116 25.06 -19.20 16.61
CA TYR A 116 25.05 -18.75 15.23
C TYR A 116 23.71 -18.12 14.84
N HIS A 117 22.60 -18.73 15.24
CA HIS A 117 21.27 -18.14 15.04
C HIS A 117 21.14 -16.83 15.81
N ARG A 118 21.55 -16.77 17.08
CA ARG A 118 21.51 -15.53 17.88
C ARG A 118 22.35 -14.41 17.26
N LEU A 119 23.54 -14.69 16.76
CA LEU A 119 24.38 -13.69 16.07
C LEU A 119 23.79 -13.19 14.75
N LYS A 120 22.91 -13.99 14.14
CA LYS A 120 22.14 -13.57 12.97
C LYS A 120 20.87 -12.80 13.31
N GLN A 121 20.53 -12.65 14.59
CA GLN A 121 19.35 -11.91 15.03
C GLN A 121 19.61 -10.42 15.01
N PHE A 122 18.72 -9.69 14.34
CA PHE A 122 18.71 -8.25 14.25
C PHE A 122 17.50 -7.72 15.02
N ARG A 123 17.77 -6.71 15.84
CA ARG A 123 16.78 -5.89 16.50
C ARG A 123 16.19 -4.94 15.48
N VAL A 124 14.92 -5.15 15.11
CA VAL A 124 14.23 -4.40 14.07
C VAL A 124 12.96 -3.76 14.59
N ARG A 125 12.49 -2.74 13.88
CA ARG A 125 11.15 -2.17 14.01
C ARG A 125 10.48 -2.10 12.65
N PHE A 126 9.16 -2.21 12.67
CA PHE A 126 8.32 -2.04 11.51
C PHE A 126 7.71 -0.65 11.50
N LEU A 127 7.61 -0.09 10.30
CA LEU A 127 6.88 1.13 10.00
C LEU A 127 5.73 0.79 9.06
N ALA A 128 4.58 1.41 9.29
CA ALA A 128 3.45 1.40 8.38
C ALA A 128 2.93 2.83 8.31
N LEU A 129 3.22 3.53 7.22
CA LEU A 129 2.93 4.95 7.06
C LEU A 129 2.05 5.15 5.83
N GLN A 130 1.13 6.09 5.89
CA GLN A 130 0.24 6.47 4.79
C GLN A 130 0.74 7.77 4.16
N ARG A 131 0.64 7.91 2.84
CA ARG A 131 1.04 9.16 2.19
C ARG A 131 0.02 10.25 2.50
N LYS A 132 0.48 11.45 2.85
CA LYS A 132 -0.44 12.55 3.26
C LYS A 132 -1.42 12.96 2.15
N ASN A 133 -0.97 12.93 0.91
CA ASN A 133 -1.78 13.32 -0.25
C ASN A 133 -2.62 12.17 -0.82
N ASP A 134 -2.34 10.94 -0.41
CA ASP A 134 -3.00 9.72 -0.88
C ASP A 134 -2.99 8.67 0.24
N PRO A 135 -3.98 8.69 1.15
CA PRO A 135 -3.99 7.81 2.32
C PRO A 135 -4.14 6.34 1.96
N GLU A 136 -4.58 6.02 0.74
CA GLU A 136 -4.64 4.65 0.22
C GLU A 136 -3.25 4.14 -0.18
N GLN A 137 -2.27 5.03 -0.40
CA GLN A 137 -0.88 4.64 -0.59
C GLN A 137 -0.18 4.43 0.77
N VAL A 138 0.13 3.17 1.07
CA VAL A 138 0.77 2.72 2.31
C VAL A 138 2.20 2.27 2.05
N LEU A 139 3.13 2.85 2.80
CA LEU A 139 4.53 2.48 2.89
C LEU A 139 4.74 1.54 4.08
N LEU A 140 5.16 0.31 3.78
CA LEU A 140 5.63 -0.66 4.77
C LEU A 140 7.15 -0.72 4.74
N GLN A 141 7.77 -0.66 5.92
CA GLN A 141 9.22 -0.70 6.02
C GLN A 141 9.70 -1.49 7.24
N CYS A 142 10.72 -2.33 7.07
CA CYS A 142 11.43 -3.01 8.17
C CYS A 142 12.86 -2.49 8.28
N LEU A 143 13.23 -1.98 9.46
CA LEU A 143 14.51 -1.30 9.70
C LEU A 143 15.20 -1.81 10.96
N PRO A 144 16.54 -1.84 10.98
CA PRO A 144 17.31 -1.93 12.21
C PRO A 144 16.91 -0.83 13.22
N LEU A 145 16.95 -1.18 14.52
CA LEU A 145 16.53 -0.31 15.63
C LEU A 145 17.19 1.08 15.61
N ASP A 146 18.49 1.14 15.31
CA ASP A 146 19.30 2.36 15.26
C ASP A 146 18.88 3.32 14.13
N ARG A 147 18.19 2.82 13.11
CA ARG A 147 17.81 3.59 11.91
C ARG A 147 16.34 4.02 11.91
N ALA A 148 15.49 3.35 12.69
CA ALA A 148 14.04 3.52 12.64
C ALA A 148 13.61 4.97 12.91
N GLU A 149 14.12 5.59 13.98
CA GLU A 149 13.74 6.95 14.38
C GLU A 149 14.17 8.00 13.35
N SER A 150 15.44 7.96 12.94
CA SER A 150 15.96 8.89 11.91
C SER A 150 15.17 8.80 10.59
N ARG A 151 14.73 7.59 10.23
CA ARG A 151 13.95 7.37 9.02
C ARG A 151 12.54 7.93 9.15
N LEU A 152 11.89 7.76 10.31
CA LEU A 152 10.57 8.31 10.57
C LEU A 152 10.57 9.84 10.44
N VAL A 153 11.58 10.51 11.01
CA VAL A 153 11.75 11.97 10.88
C VAL A 153 11.90 12.37 9.42
N SER A 154 12.74 11.66 8.64
CA SER A 154 12.96 11.96 7.21
C SER A 154 11.70 11.79 6.34
N LEU A 155 10.73 10.99 6.79
CA LEU A 155 9.49 10.71 6.05
C LEU A 155 8.31 11.60 6.49
N SER A 156 8.46 12.32 7.60
CA SER A 156 7.39 13.09 8.22
C SER A 156 6.80 14.21 7.34
N GLU A 157 7.52 14.67 6.32
CA GLU A 157 7.01 15.65 5.36
C GLU A 157 5.94 15.04 4.44
N GLN A 158 6.18 13.83 3.93
CA GLN A 158 5.38 13.19 2.86
C GLN A 158 4.41 12.12 3.38
N TYR A 159 4.71 11.55 4.54
CA TYR A 159 4.00 10.43 5.13
C TYR A 159 3.55 10.74 6.56
N GLU A 160 2.45 10.11 6.97
CA GLU A 160 1.89 10.18 8.32
C GLU A 160 1.48 8.77 8.76
N GLY A 161 1.53 8.47 10.06
CA GLY A 161 1.14 7.16 10.55
C GLY A 161 1.41 6.94 12.03
N PRO A 162 1.14 5.72 12.54
CA PRO A 162 1.45 5.35 13.91
C PRO A 162 2.96 5.40 14.20
N GLN A 163 3.27 5.38 15.50
CA GLN A 163 4.63 5.17 15.97
C GLN A 163 5.20 3.82 15.47
N PRO A 164 6.54 3.69 15.34
CA PRO A 164 7.18 2.44 14.98
C PRO A 164 6.73 1.30 15.89
N SER A 165 6.72 0.07 15.37
CA SER A 165 6.38 -1.10 16.18
C SER A 165 7.26 -1.25 17.41
N GLU A 166 6.79 -2.03 18.37
CA GLU A 166 7.65 -2.57 19.40
C GLU A 166 8.84 -3.34 18.80
N LEU A 167 9.87 -3.49 19.62
CA LEU A 167 11.10 -4.16 19.24
C LEU A 167 10.82 -5.61 18.83
N CYS A 168 11.18 -5.94 17.59
CA CYS A 168 11.12 -7.30 17.08
C CYS A 168 12.53 -7.83 16.79
N VAL A 169 12.66 -9.15 16.74
CA VAL A 169 13.92 -9.82 16.42
C VAL A 169 13.74 -10.63 15.14
N LEU A 170 14.59 -10.40 14.12
CA LEU A 170 14.59 -11.13 12.85
C LEU A 170 15.97 -11.69 12.51
N LEU A 171 16.04 -12.87 11.89
CA LEU A 171 17.28 -13.42 11.38
C LEU A 171 17.62 -12.83 10.00
N LYS A 172 18.91 -12.64 9.71
CA LYS A 172 19.33 -12.32 8.34
C LYS A 172 18.99 -13.48 7.38
N GLY A 173 18.29 -13.16 6.30
CA GLY A 173 17.73 -14.08 5.32
C GLY A 173 16.33 -14.60 5.69
N GLU A 174 15.78 -14.21 6.84
CA GLU A 174 14.46 -14.67 7.27
C GLU A 174 13.35 -14.03 6.47
N GLN A 175 12.38 -14.85 6.07
CA GLN A 175 11.16 -14.39 5.44
C GLN A 175 10.10 -14.05 6.49
N PHE A 176 9.42 -12.94 6.25
CA PHE A 176 8.30 -12.48 7.06
C PHE A 176 7.24 -11.88 6.14
N PHE A 177 6.00 -11.79 6.62
CA PHE A 177 4.84 -11.39 5.83
C PHE A 177 4.14 -10.20 6.47
N ALA A 178 3.50 -9.37 5.65
CA ALA A 178 2.58 -8.33 6.11
C ALA A 178 1.19 -8.59 5.54
N GLY A 179 0.21 -8.79 6.42
CA GLY A 179 -1.20 -8.95 6.06
C GLY A 179 -2.00 -7.70 6.43
N PHE A 180 -2.89 -7.28 5.54
CA PHE A 180 -3.86 -6.21 5.82
C PHE A 180 -5.13 -6.83 6.39
N GLU A 181 -5.66 -6.24 7.44
CA GLU A 181 -6.77 -6.80 8.20
C GLU A 181 -7.78 -5.73 8.59
N ARG A 182 -8.93 -6.19 9.10
CA ARG A 182 -10.02 -5.35 9.63
C ARG A 182 -10.59 -4.39 8.58
N GLY A 183 -10.96 -4.96 7.43
CA GLY A 183 -11.68 -4.22 6.38
C GLY A 183 -10.77 -3.45 5.42
N ILE A 184 -9.46 -3.71 5.44
CA ILE A 184 -8.50 -3.22 4.46
C ILE A 184 -7.87 -4.43 3.77
N ASP A 185 -7.76 -4.35 2.44
CA ASP A 185 -7.13 -5.38 1.62
C ASP A 185 -6.19 -4.76 0.57
N ILE A 186 -5.39 -5.60 -0.08
CA ILE A 186 -4.44 -5.25 -1.15
C ILE A 186 -4.69 -6.08 -2.39
N ASN A 187 -4.22 -5.61 -3.55
CA ASN A 187 -4.30 -6.39 -4.77
C ASN A 187 -3.49 -7.71 -4.66
N ALA A 188 -4.19 -8.84 -4.72
CA ALA A 188 -3.63 -10.19 -4.63
C ALA A 188 -2.83 -10.60 -5.87
N ASP A 189 -3.01 -9.94 -7.03
CA ASP A 189 -2.36 -10.30 -8.30
C ASP A 189 -0.88 -9.88 -8.36
N ARG A 190 -0.34 -9.30 -7.29
CA ARG A 190 1.05 -8.87 -7.25
C ARG A 190 1.98 -10.09 -7.08
N PRO A 191 3.13 -10.14 -7.79
CA PRO A 191 4.05 -11.28 -7.71
C PRO A 191 4.71 -11.43 -6.33
N ASP A 192 4.72 -10.36 -5.54
CA ASP A 192 5.28 -10.32 -4.19
C ASP A 192 4.24 -10.55 -3.09
N CYS A 193 2.99 -10.80 -3.48
CA CYS A 193 1.86 -11.19 -2.64
C CYS A 193 1.69 -12.71 -2.67
N LYS A 194 1.55 -13.32 -1.49
CA LYS A 194 1.18 -14.73 -1.32
C LYS A 194 -0.06 -14.77 -0.45
N ASP A 195 -1.16 -15.33 -0.98
CA ASP A 195 -2.45 -15.44 -0.29
C ASP A 195 -2.94 -14.12 0.33
N GLY A 196 -2.87 -13.01 -0.42
CA GLY A 196 -3.29 -11.68 0.05
C GLY A 196 -2.31 -10.99 1.01
N ARG A 197 -1.12 -11.55 1.24
CA ARG A 197 -0.10 -10.99 2.14
C ARG A 197 1.23 -10.72 1.45
N LEU A 198 1.85 -9.59 1.79
CA LEU A 198 3.12 -9.18 1.19
C LEU A 198 4.30 -9.93 1.82
N SER A 199 5.10 -10.58 0.98
CA SER A 199 6.30 -11.31 1.41
C SER A 199 7.55 -10.43 1.47
N PHE A 200 8.31 -10.50 2.55
CA PHE A 200 9.58 -9.81 2.71
C PHE A 200 10.68 -10.80 3.05
N THR A 201 11.93 -10.43 2.80
CA THR A 201 13.11 -11.17 3.28
C THR A 201 14.09 -10.17 3.88
N PHE A 202 14.47 -10.37 5.14
CA PHE A 202 15.28 -9.41 5.86
C PHE A 202 16.78 -9.61 5.63
N TYR A 203 17.47 -8.56 5.19
CA TYR A 203 18.92 -8.46 5.05
C TYR A 203 19.42 -7.13 5.61
N SER A 204 20.23 -7.15 6.66
CA SER A 204 20.68 -5.95 7.39
C SER A 204 21.29 -4.79 6.58
N HIS A 205 21.76 -5.06 5.36
CA HIS A 205 22.39 -4.07 4.46
C HIS A 205 21.45 -3.57 3.36
N LEU A 206 20.26 -4.16 3.21
CA LEU A 206 19.27 -3.79 2.20
C LEU A 206 18.12 -2.99 2.83
N LYS A 207 17.41 -2.24 1.98
CA LYS A 207 16.19 -1.54 2.34
C LYS A 207 15.00 -2.49 2.11
N HIS A 208 14.29 -2.86 3.17
CA HIS A 208 13.05 -3.64 3.06
C HIS A 208 11.88 -2.69 3.03
N ILE A 209 11.57 -2.18 1.84
CA ILE A 209 10.51 -1.21 1.62
C ILE A 209 9.52 -1.79 0.62
N LYS A 210 8.23 -1.67 0.90
CA LYS A 210 7.17 -1.87 -0.08
C LYS A 210 6.15 -0.76 0.03
N GLU A 211 5.82 -0.16 -1.11
CA GLU A 211 4.70 0.74 -1.25
C GLU A 211 3.56 -0.01 -1.94
N VAL A 212 2.40 0.02 -1.30
CA VAL A 212 1.20 -0.65 -1.77
C VAL A 212 0.00 0.27 -1.68
N HIS A 213 -0.95 0.05 -2.57
CA HIS A 213 -2.23 0.72 -2.52
C HIS A 213 -3.22 -0.21 -1.82
N VAL A 214 -3.91 0.32 -0.82
CA VAL A 214 -4.86 -0.42 -0.01
C VAL A 214 -6.29 0.00 -0.36
N CYS A 215 -7.21 -0.96 -0.36
CA CYS A 215 -8.62 -0.71 -0.64
C CYS A 215 -9.48 -1.24 0.51
N PRO A 216 -10.60 -0.59 0.82
CA PRO A 216 -11.54 -1.13 1.79
C PRO A 216 -12.18 -2.43 1.25
N THR A 217 -12.24 -3.47 2.07
CA THR A 217 -12.79 -4.79 1.69
C THR A 217 -14.28 -4.71 1.38
N HIS A 218 -15.00 -3.79 2.02
CA HIS A 218 -16.39 -3.50 1.75
C HIS A 218 -16.56 -2.00 1.55
N PRO A 219 -17.36 -1.54 0.55
CA PRO A 219 -17.69 -0.15 0.39
C PRO A 219 -18.56 0.31 1.57
N GLN A 220 -17.92 0.85 2.62
CA GLN A 220 -18.58 1.44 3.78
C GLN A 220 -18.42 2.96 3.74
N GLN A 221 -19.49 3.66 4.11
CA GLN A 221 -19.50 5.11 4.23
C GLN A 221 -18.79 5.51 5.53
N GLY A 222 -17.68 6.25 5.41
CA GLY A 222 -16.90 6.76 6.54
C GLY A 222 -15.45 6.27 6.57
N THR A 223 -14.70 6.69 7.60
CA THR A 223 -13.30 6.28 7.79
C THR A 223 -13.22 4.80 8.19
N VAL A 224 -12.62 3.99 7.33
CA VAL A 224 -12.34 2.58 7.59
C VAL A 224 -11.07 2.49 8.45
N ARG A 225 -11.22 1.91 9.65
CA ARG A 225 -10.10 1.62 10.55
C ARG A 225 -9.66 0.19 10.32
N GLY A 226 -8.55 0.01 9.62
CA GLY A 226 -7.90 -1.28 9.51
C GLY A 226 -6.56 -1.32 10.21
N GLN A 227 -5.80 -2.36 9.90
CA GLN A 227 -4.47 -2.55 10.45
C GLN A 227 -3.62 -3.37 9.49
N VAL A 228 -2.31 -3.26 9.66
CA VAL A 228 -1.36 -4.18 9.06
C VAL A 228 -0.68 -4.99 10.16
N SER A 229 -0.64 -6.30 9.98
CA SER A 229 -0.02 -7.23 10.92
C SER A 229 1.16 -7.94 10.26
N PHE A 230 2.27 -8.02 10.99
CA PHE A 230 3.51 -8.65 10.56
C PHE A 230 3.66 -10.04 11.18
N TYR A 231 4.05 -11.01 10.37
CA TYR A 231 4.12 -12.43 10.72
C TYR A 231 5.45 -13.06 10.29
N ARG A 232 5.97 -13.97 11.10
CA ARG A 232 7.13 -14.83 10.80
C ARG A 232 6.65 -16.20 10.32
N GLY A 233 7.38 -16.81 9.38
CA GLY A 233 7.14 -18.19 8.94
C GLY A 233 6.01 -18.27 7.92
N GLU A 234 5.20 -19.33 7.97
CA GLU A 234 4.11 -19.55 7.01
C GLU A 234 2.87 -18.70 7.34
N VAL A 235 2.04 -18.47 6.33
CA VAL A 235 0.82 -17.65 6.43
C VAL A 235 -0.24 -18.41 7.26
N PRO A 236 -0.59 -17.95 8.48
CA PRO A 236 -1.71 -18.56 9.21
C PRO A 236 -3.03 -18.24 8.52
N SER A 237 -3.93 -19.22 8.40
CA SER A 237 -5.26 -19.02 7.80
C SER A 237 -6.06 -17.95 8.56
N ASP A 238 -6.95 -17.25 7.86
CA ASP A 238 -7.66 -16.07 8.39
C ASP A 238 -8.49 -16.37 9.66
N GLU A 239 -8.92 -17.62 9.86
CA GLU A 239 -9.63 -18.05 11.06
C GLU A 239 -8.71 -18.23 12.29
N GLU A 240 -7.40 -18.45 12.07
CA GLU A 240 -6.40 -18.67 13.14
C GLU A 240 -5.63 -17.40 13.57
N ALA A 241 -5.68 -16.34 12.76
CA ALA A 241 -4.92 -15.10 13.02
C ALA A 241 -5.37 -14.36 14.29
N ALA A 242 -6.63 -14.54 14.72
CA ALA A 242 -7.15 -13.97 15.96
C ALA A 242 -6.83 -14.83 17.19
N SER A 243 -6.80 -16.16 17.07
CA SER A 243 -6.58 -17.10 18.17
C SER A 243 -5.09 -17.28 18.50
N LYS A 244 -4.19 -17.21 17.50
CA LYS A 244 -2.73 -17.33 17.68
C LYS A 244 -2.04 -16.06 18.23
N ARG A 245 -2.79 -15.01 18.56
CA ARG A 245 -2.27 -13.80 19.24
C ARG A 245 -1.85 -14.04 20.70
N LYS A 246 -2.25 -15.18 21.29
CA LYS A 246 -1.84 -15.64 22.62
C LYS A 246 -1.58 -17.15 22.57
N GLY A 247 -0.35 -17.54 22.26
CA GLY A 247 0.07 -18.94 22.26
C GLY A 247 1.59 -19.06 22.38
N HIS A 248 2.09 -20.27 22.64
CA HIS A 248 3.53 -20.54 22.82
C HIS A 248 4.33 -20.46 21.50
N ASP A 249 3.63 -20.36 20.36
CA ASP A 249 4.18 -20.37 19.01
C ASP A 249 3.92 -19.00 18.34
N ASN A 250 4.65 -17.98 18.78
CA ASN A 250 4.46 -16.57 18.36
C ASN A 250 4.96 -16.35 16.92
N GLN A 251 4.15 -16.74 15.93
CA GLN A 251 4.32 -16.33 14.52
C GLN A 251 3.98 -14.85 14.32
N TRP A 252 3.15 -14.26 15.18
CA TRP A 252 2.85 -12.83 15.15
C TRP A 252 4.02 -12.00 15.69
N MET A 253 4.32 -10.89 15.02
CA MET A 253 5.42 -9.99 15.38
C MET A 253 4.92 -8.62 15.87
N ALA A 254 4.08 -7.95 15.09
CA ALA A 254 3.61 -6.62 15.37
C ALA A 254 2.31 -6.32 14.62
N THR A 255 1.51 -5.39 15.14
CA THR A 255 0.34 -4.85 14.44
C THR A 255 0.37 -3.33 14.52
N LEU A 256 0.22 -2.67 13.37
CA LEU A 256 0.19 -1.22 13.26
C LEU A 256 -1.17 -0.77 12.70
N PRO A 257 -1.86 0.17 13.35
CA PRO A 257 -3.15 0.64 12.90
C PRO A 257 -3.01 1.53 11.66
N LEU A 258 -3.97 1.40 10.74
CA LEU A 258 -4.09 2.23 9.54
C LEU A 258 -5.49 2.84 9.49
N ARG A 259 -5.61 4.02 8.88
CA ARG A 259 -6.90 4.68 8.72
C ARG A 259 -7.06 5.11 7.28
N ILE A 260 -7.94 4.43 6.56
CA ILE A 260 -8.36 4.91 5.25
C ILE A 260 -9.55 5.81 5.55
N SER A 261 -9.30 7.11 5.56
CA SER A 261 -10.40 8.05 5.37
C SER A 261 -10.83 7.86 3.93
N ASN A 262 -12.08 7.46 3.71
CA ASN A 262 -12.76 7.81 2.48
C ASN A 262 -12.84 9.35 2.46
N ALA A 263 -11.72 9.99 2.09
CA ALA A 263 -11.73 11.36 1.64
C ALA A 263 -12.54 11.33 0.35
N ASP A 264 -13.80 11.72 0.49
CA ASP A 264 -14.78 11.84 -0.59
C ASP A 264 -15.21 10.54 -1.28
N CYS A 265 -15.64 9.56 -0.49
CA CYS A 265 -16.80 8.74 -0.90
C CYS A 265 -18.14 9.43 -0.58
N ASP A 266 -18.12 10.74 -0.30
CA ASP A 266 -19.22 11.64 -0.68
C ASP A 266 -19.18 12.00 -2.19
N GLY A 267 -18.35 11.29 -2.95
CA GLY A 267 -18.71 10.85 -4.28
C GLY A 267 -19.82 9.79 -4.23
N SER A 268 -20.98 10.15 -3.68
CA SER A 268 -22.19 9.81 -4.44
C SER A 268 -21.91 10.20 -5.89
N ILE A 269 -22.50 9.49 -6.83
CA ILE A 269 -22.57 9.90 -8.24
C ILE A 269 -23.48 11.15 -8.30
N SER A 270 -23.15 12.20 -7.53
CA SER A 270 -23.97 13.37 -7.21
C SER A 270 -23.10 14.60 -6.90
N GLY A 271 -21.81 14.59 -7.25
CA GLY A 271 -21.19 15.83 -7.66
C GLY A 271 -21.83 16.25 -8.98
N GLU A 272 -22.45 17.41 -9.05
CA GLU A 272 -23.00 17.93 -10.30
C GLU A 272 -21.84 18.10 -11.29
N LEU A 273 -21.78 17.24 -12.31
CA LEU A 273 -20.75 17.33 -13.34
C LEU A 273 -21.06 18.55 -14.20
N ASN A 274 -20.43 19.69 -13.86
CA ASN A 274 -20.55 20.94 -14.58
C ASN A 274 -19.24 21.20 -15.34
N LEU A 275 -19.24 20.89 -16.63
CA LEU A 275 -18.14 21.16 -17.55
C LEU A 275 -18.42 22.42 -18.34
N GLY A 276 -17.44 23.31 -18.47
CA GLY A 276 -17.53 24.50 -19.30
C GLY A 276 -17.50 25.81 -18.54
N ASP A 277 -17.64 26.89 -19.27
CA ASP A 277 -17.48 28.26 -18.80
C ASP A 277 -18.50 29.18 -19.54
N PRO A 278 -18.69 30.43 -19.11
CA PRO A 278 -19.67 31.33 -19.74
C PRO A 278 -19.43 31.56 -21.25
N GLU A 279 -18.20 31.38 -21.74
CA GLU A 279 -17.83 31.59 -23.13
C GLU A 279 -18.10 30.33 -23.97
N SER A 280 -17.76 29.15 -23.44
CA SER A 280 -17.91 27.84 -24.08
C SER A 280 -19.26 27.14 -23.84
N GLY A 281 -20.06 27.60 -22.87
CA GLY A 281 -21.34 27.02 -22.44
C GLY A 281 -21.17 25.86 -21.46
N TYR A 282 -22.20 25.59 -20.66
CA TYR A 282 -22.17 24.57 -19.60
C TYR A 282 -22.81 23.24 -20.03
N LEU A 283 -22.09 22.15 -19.78
CA LEU A 283 -22.55 20.77 -19.85
C LEU A 283 -22.73 20.24 -18.43
N THR A 284 -23.99 20.02 -18.03
CA THR A 284 -24.36 19.41 -16.75
C THR A 284 -24.43 17.89 -16.86
N LEU A 285 -24.47 17.20 -15.71
CA LEU A 285 -24.70 15.75 -15.66
C LEU A 285 -26.00 15.33 -16.37
N THR A 286 -27.07 16.13 -16.24
CA THR A 286 -28.36 15.85 -16.90
C THR A 286 -28.27 15.84 -18.41
N ASN A 287 -27.37 16.67 -18.96
CA ASN A 287 -27.14 16.78 -20.40
C ASN A 287 -26.27 15.65 -20.91
N LEU A 288 -25.33 15.16 -20.09
CA LEU A 288 -24.39 14.11 -20.48
C LEU A 288 -24.92 12.69 -20.26
N LEU A 289 -25.94 12.52 -19.43
CA LEU A 289 -26.54 11.21 -19.17
C LEU A 289 -27.09 10.54 -20.47
N PRO A 290 -27.88 11.22 -21.33
CA PRO A 290 -28.34 10.63 -22.59
C PRO A 290 -27.20 10.24 -23.55
N ILE A 291 -26.14 11.07 -23.60
CA ILE A 291 -24.95 10.83 -24.42
C ILE A 291 -24.17 9.63 -23.87
N SER A 292 -24.03 9.53 -22.54
CA SER A 292 -23.28 8.46 -21.88
C SER A 292 -23.82 7.06 -22.19
N LEU A 293 -25.15 6.94 -22.29
CA LEU A 293 -25.83 5.68 -22.64
C LEU A 293 -25.57 5.24 -24.09
N ARG A 294 -25.13 6.15 -24.95
CA ARG A 294 -24.86 5.88 -26.37
C ARG A 294 -23.39 5.63 -26.68
N ILE A 295 -22.47 5.93 -25.74
CA ILE A 295 -21.01 5.73 -25.92
C ILE A 295 -20.61 4.25 -25.84
N ASN A 296 -21.34 3.42 -25.09
CA ASN A 296 -21.16 1.97 -24.97
C ASN A 296 -19.70 1.49 -25.02
N GLN A 297 -19.25 0.88 -26.12
CA GLN A 297 -17.94 0.21 -26.22
C GLN A 297 -16.80 1.18 -26.52
N GLU A 298 -17.07 2.36 -27.08
CA GLU A 298 -16.04 3.32 -27.50
C GLU A 298 -15.46 4.13 -26.32
N TRP A 299 -15.99 3.93 -25.11
CA TRP A 299 -15.63 4.70 -23.92
C TRP A 299 -14.14 4.64 -23.57
N GLN A 300 -13.47 3.51 -23.84
CA GLN A 300 -12.04 3.37 -23.57
C GLN A 300 -11.22 4.22 -24.53
N ASN A 301 -11.55 4.20 -25.82
CA ASN A 301 -10.87 5.01 -26.84
C ASN A 301 -11.08 6.50 -26.56
N ILE A 302 -12.29 6.88 -26.15
CA ILE A 302 -12.61 8.25 -25.71
C ILE A 302 -11.76 8.62 -24.50
N GLY A 303 -11.69 7.75 -23.49
CA GLY A 303 -10.85 7.95 -22.31
C GLY A 303 -9.36 8.16 -22.63
N ILE A 304 -8.82 7.39 -23.57
CA ILE A 304 -7.43 7.55 -24.05
C ILE A 304 -7.26 8.91 -24.74
N ASN A 305 -8.17 9.29 -25.62
CA ASN A 305 -8.13 10.58 -26.33
C ASN A 305 -8.36 11.78 -25.39
N LEU A 306 -9.00 11.55 -24.24
CA LEU A 306 -9.12 12.51 -23.15
C LEU A 306 -7.86 12.61 -22.27
N GLY A 307 -6.84 11.78 -22.54
CA GLY A 307 -5.56 11.76 -21.83
C GLY A 307 -5.56 10.94 -20.54
N ILE A 308 -6.56 10.08 -20.32
CA ILE A 308 -6.60 9.15 -19.19
C ILE A 308 -5.63 8.00 -19.47
N SER A 309 -4.82 7.61 -18.48
CA SER A 309 -3.90 6.48 -18.64
C SER A 309 -4.64 5.15 -18.82
N TYR A 310 -4.03 4.24 -19.57
CA TYR A 310 -4.57 2.91 -19.80
C TYR A 310 -4.85 2.16 -18.49
N ASP A 311 -3.93 2.23 -17.52
CA ASP A 311 -4.09 1.60 -16.20
C ASP A 311 -5.33 2.11 -15.46
N GLN A 312 -5.67 3.40 -15.62
CA GLN A 312 -6.83 3.98 -14.97
C GLN A 312 -8.14 3.61 -15.66
N LEU A 313 -8.14 3.48 -17.00
CA LEU A 313 -9.28 2.95 -17.74
C LEU A 313 -9.51 1.48 -17.41
N GLU A 314 -8.45 0.71 -17.22
CA GLU A 314 -8.53 -0.68 -16.79
C GLU A 314 -9.14 -0.81 -15.39
N ARG A 315 -8.76 0.07 -14.47
CA ARG A 315 -9.40 0.17 -13.14
C ARG A 315 -10.89 0.47 -13.24
N ILE A 316 -11.28 1.45 -14.05
CA ILE A 316 -12.70 1.82 -14.23
C ILE A 316 -13.49 0.64 -14.81
N ARG A 317 -12.91 -0.10 -15.77
CA ARG A 317 -13.52 -1.30 -16.36
C ARG A 317 -13.79 -2.38 -15.30
N ASN A 318 -12.83 -2.62 -14.41
CA ASN A 318 -12.92 -3.68 -13.43
C ASN A 318 -13.83 -3.32 -12.24
N GLN A 319 -14.02 -2.03 -11.98
CA GLN A 319 -14.91 -1.52 -10.92
C GLN A 319 -16.40 -1.49 -11.31
N HIS A 320 -16.71 -1.34 -12.60
CA HIS A 320 -18.08 -1.16 -13.08
C HIS A 320 -18.44 -2.23 -14.10
N ARG A 321 -19.55 -2.94 -13.90
CA ARG A 321 -19.96 -4.05 -14.78
C ARG A 321 -20.68 -3.57 -16.05
N ASP A 322 -21.35 -2.42 -15.98
CA ASP A 322 -22.13 -1.87 -17.08
C ASP A 322 -21.38 -0.73 -17.79
N PHE A 323 -21.56 -0.65 -19.11
CA PHE A 323 -20.91 0.38 -19.92
C PHE A 323 -21.37 1.79 -19.53
N GLY A 324 -22.62 1.97 -19.09
CA GLY A 324 -23.13 3.28 -18.66
C GLY A 324 -22.36 3.83 -17.45
N ALA A 325 -22.17 3.01 -16.42
CA ALA A 325 -21.40 3.38 -15.25
C ALA A 325 -19.90 3.51 -15.55
N GLN A 326 -19.35 2.69 -16.45
CA GLN A 326 -17.96 2.86 -16.93
C GLN A 326 -17.77 4.22 -17.62
N VAL A 327 -18.69 4.61 -18.50
CA VAL A 327 -18.66 5.89 -19.21
C VAL A 327 -18.78 7.05 -18.22
N LEU A 328 -19.74 7.00 -17.30
CA LEU A 328 -19.92 8.04 -16.29
C LEU A 328 -18.69 8.15 -15.40
N ALA A 329 -18.17 7.03 -14.88
CA ALA A 329 -16.97 7.02 -14.06
C ALA A 329 -15.74 7.59 -14.79
N MET A 330 -15.60 7.28 -16.09
CA MET A 330 -14.56 7.84 -16.95
C MET A 330 -14.71 9.37 -17.12
N LEU A 331 -15.92 9.85 -17.42
CA LEU A 331 -16.20 11.28 -17.59
C LEU A 331 -16.00 12.04 -16.28
N PHE A 332 -16.41 11.49 -15.14
CA PHE A 332 -16.18 12.07 -13.82
C PHE A 332 -14.70 12.14 -13.45
N HIS A 333 -13.97 11.05 -13.69
CA HIS A 333 -12.53 11.00 -13.46
C HIS A 333 -11.81 12.08 -14.29
N TRP A 334 -12.16 12.20 -15.57
CA TRP A 334 -11.60 13.23 -16.43
C TRP A 334 -12.00 14.65 -16.00
N ALA A 335 -13.28 14.89 -15.71
CA ALA A 335 -13.81 16.19 -15.30
C ALA A 335 -13.16 16.72 -14.02
N ARG A 336 -12.88 15.85 -13.04
CA ARG A 336 -12.12 16.22 -11.83
C ARG A 336 -10.72 16.72 -12.18
N GLY A 337 -10.05 16.09 -13.14
CA GLY A 337 -8.76 16.53 -13.67
C GLY A 337 -8.82 17.89 -14.40
N GLN A 338 -10.00 18.37 -14.77
CA GLN A 338 -10.18 19.67 -15.44
C GLN A 338 -10.39 20.84 -14.48
N GLN A 339 -10.59 20.63 -13.17
CA GLN A 339 -10.90 21.69 -12.19
C GLN A 339 -9.79 22.74 -11.96
N GLY A 340 -8.71 22.71 -12.73
CA GLY A 340 -7.69 23.76 -12.81
C GLY A 340 -7.08 23.95 -14.21
N ALA A 341 -7.68 23.37 -15.27
CA ALA A 341 -7.09 23.28 -16.60
C ALA A 341 -7.41 24.45 -17.55
N GLY A 342 -8.03 25.53 -17.04
CA GLY A 342 -8.46 26.68 -17.83
C GLY A 342 -9.68 26.41 -18.73
N PRO A 343 -10.15 27.43 -19.49
CA PRO A 343 -11.35 27.32 -20.32
C PRO A 343 -11.20 26.25 -21.41
N GLY A 344 -12.34 25.83 -21.94
CA GLY A 344 -12.39 24.98 -23.12
C GLY A 344 -12.44 23.46 -22.87
N ALA A 345 -12.93 23.03 -21.70
CA ALA A 345 -13.16 21.61 -21.41
C ALA A 345 -14.14 20.98 -22.40
N VAL A 346 -15.21 21.68 -22.77
CA VAL A 346 -16.21 21.22 -23.73
C VAL A 346 -15.58 20.90 -25.10
N GLN A 347 -14.72 21.77 -25.62
CA GLN A 347 -14.03 21.56 -26.90
C GLN A 347 -13.06 20.37 -26.83
N ARG A 348 -12.39 20.15 -25.70
CA ARG A 348 -11.54 18.97 -25.49
C ARG A 348 -12.36 17.68 -25.51
N LEU A 349 -13.55 17.69 -24.89
CA LEU A 349 -14.48 16.56 -24.93
C LEU A 349 -14.98 16.29 -26.35
N MET A 350 -15.44 17.32 -27.06
CA MET A 350 -15.88 17.20 -28.45
C MET A 350 -14.77 16.65 -29.36
N LYS A 351 -13.55 17.17 -29.21
CA LYS A 351 -12.40 16.68 -29.96
C LYS A 351 -12.13 15.20 -29.69
N ALA A 352 -12.13 14.77 -28.43
CA ALA A 352 -11.92 13.38 -28.08
C ALA A 352 -13.03 12.46 -28.62
N LEU A 353 -14.27 12.92 -28.68
CA LEU A 353 -15.38 12.19 -29.32
C LEU A 353 -15.16 12.03 -30.83
N VAL A 354 -14.76 13.10 -31.52
CA VAL A 354 -14.44 13.06 -32.97
C VAL A 354 -13.25 12.14 -33.25
N ASP A 355 -12.18 12.27 -32.48
CA ASP A 355 -10.96 11.45 -32.60
C ASP A 355 -11.23 9.97 -32.30
N SER A 356 -12.32 9.66 -31.58
CA SER A 356 -12.79 8.30 -31.30
C SER A 356 -13.82 7.78 -32.30
N GLY A 357 -14.09 8.52 -33.39
CA GLY A 357 -15.06 8.13 -34.42
C GLY A 357 -16.53 8.39 -34.06
N ARG A 358 -16.81 9.10 -32.96
CA ARG A 358 -18.16 9.44 -32.49
C ARG A 358 -18.52 10.90 -32.78
N ARG A 359 -18.43 11.28 -34.06
CA ARG A 359 -18.82 12.61 -34.53
C ARG A 359 -20.31 12.90 -34.28
N ASP A 360 -21.15 11.86 -34.36
CA ASP A 360 -22.58 11.91 -34.02
C ASP A 360 -22.83 12.48 -32.62
N LEU A 361 -22.03 12.05 -31.64
CA LEU A 361 -22.15 12.52 -30.25
C LEU A 361 -21.51 13.89 -30.04
N ALA A 362 -20.45 14.21 -30.78
CA ALA A 362 -19.82 15.53 -30.71
C ALA A 362 -20.76 16.63 -31.21
N GLU A 363 -21.49 16.38 -32.30
CA GLU A 363 -22.51 17.30 -32.84
C GLU A 363 -23.67 17.47 -31.85
N GLU A 364 -24.13 16.40 -31.21
CA GLU A 364 -25.18 16.48 -30.18
C GLU A 364 -24.73 17.27 -28.93
N VAL A 365 -23.49 17.09 -28.49
CA VAL A 365 -22.89 17.90 -27.42
C VAL A 365 -22.86 19.38 -27.81
N GLU A 366 -22.52 19.69 -29.05
CA GLU A 366 -22.51 21.06 -29.59
C GLU A 366 -23.92 21.67 -29.63
N ASP A 367 -24.92 20.92 -30.07
CA ASP A 367 -26.32 21.34 -30.09
C ASP A 367 -26.86 21.64 -28.67
N ILE A 368 -26.52 20.80 -27.69
CA ILE A 368 -26.92 21.01 -26.29
C ILE A 368 -26.27 22.28 -25.73
N VAL A 369 -24.99 22.49 -26.00
CA VAL A 369 -24.22 23.64 -25.52
C VAL A 369 -24.72 24.94 -26.16
N THR A 370 -24.94 24.94 -27.48
CA THR A 370 -25.45 26.11 -28.22
C THR A 370 -26.88 26.47 -27.79
N LEU A 371 -27.74 25.48 -27.56
CA LEU A 371 -29.08 25.69 -27.01
C LEU A 371 -29.03 26.25 -25.58
N GLY A 372 -28.16 25.71 -24.73
CA GLY A 372 -27.94 26.19 -23.36
C GLY A 372 -27.47 27.64 -23.32
N LYS A 373 -26.51 28.00 -24.18
CA LYS A 373 -26.00 29.37 -24.33
C LYS A 373 -27.09 30.33 -24.78
N ARG A 374 -27.89 29.97 -25.80
CA ARG A 374 -29.01 30.78 -26.27
C ARG A 374 -30.05 31.03 -25.18
N LYS A 375 -30.44 29.98 -24.44
CA LYS A 375 -31.39 30.10 -23.31
C LYS A 375 -30.84 30.97 -22.18
N TYR A 376 -29.54 30.88 -21.91
CA TYR A 376 -28.87 31.71 -20.92
C TYR A 376 -28.85 33.19 -21.35
N GLU A 377 -28.49 33.48 -22.59
CA GLU A 377 -28.50 34.83 -23.17
C GLU A 377 -29.92 35.44 -23.20
N GLU A 378 -30.93 34.67 -23.60
CA GLU A 378 -32.32 35.09 -23.59
C GLU A 378 -32.85 35.31 -22.16
N SER A 379 -32.41 34.50 -21.20
CA SER A 379 -32.70 34.70 -19.79
C SER A 379 -32.06 35.99 -19.28
N LEU A 380 -30.79 36.24 -19.60
CA LEU A 380 -30.06 37.46 -19.24
C LEU A 380 -30.77 38.72 -19.77
N LYS A 381 -31.24 38.66 -21.02
CA LYS A 381 -32.05 39.71 -21.66
C LYS A 381 -33.36 39.97 -20.92
N ARG A 382 -34.00 38.91 -20.42
CA ARG A 382 -35.29 38.99 -19.72
C ARG A 382 -35.19 39.52 -18.28
N VAL A 383 -34.04 39.35 -17.62
CA VAL A 383 -33.75 39.93 -16.29
C VAL A 383 -33.01 41.28 -16.32
N GLY A 384 -32.80 41.88 -17.50
CA GLY A 384 -32.25 43.24 -17.62
C GLY A 384 -30.78 43.39 -17.25
N LEU A 385 -30.01 42.30 -17.24
CA LEU A 385 -28.58 42.24 -16.89
C LEU A 385 -27.70 42.22 -18.16
N GLU A 386 -28.04 43.01 -19.17
CA GLU A 386 -27.10 43.26 -20.26
C GLU A 386 -25.98 44.17 -19.75
N THR A 387 -24.78 43.62 -19.58
CA THR A 387 -23.60 44.46 -19.44
C THR A 387 -23.36 45.08 -20.80
N ALA A 388 -23.72 46.35 -20.94
CA ALA A 388 -23.41 47.16 -22.11
C ALA A 388 -21.89 47.21 -22.31
N ALA A 389 -21.36 46.30 -23.13
CA ALA A 389 -20.01 46.42 -23.64
C ALA A 389 -20.01 47.47 -24.76
N SER A 390 -19.90 48.75 -24.40
CA SER A 390 -19.42 49.83 -25.29
C SER A 390 -19.46 51.20 -24.57
N SER A 391 -18.35 51.63 -23.96
CA SER A 391 -17.63 52.90 -24.29
C SER A 391 -16.61 53.30 -23.20
N ALA A 392 -15.34 53.34 -23.61
CA ALA A 392 -14.15 54.05 -23.10
C ALA A 392 -14.13 54.77 -21.71
N ASP A 393 -13.22 54.29 -20.84
CA ASP A 393 -12.19 54.96 -19.99
C ASP A 393 -12.50 56.21 -19.11
N PRO A 394 -11.69 56.52 -18.05
CA PRO A 394 -11.11 55.71 -16.97
C PRO A 394 -11.29 56.34 -15.55
N GLN A 395 -10.86 55.58 -14.52
CA GLN A 395 -10.48 55.99 -13.13
C GLN A 395 -11.40 55.69 -11.93
N LEU A 396 -10.69 55.28 -10.86
CA LEU A 396 -10.97 55.33 -9.42
C LEU A 396 -11.56 54.10 -8.68
N THR A 397 -10.63 53.46 -7.95
CA THR A 397 -10.68 53.02 -6.53
C THR A 397 -11.35 51.70 -6.12
N HIS A 398 -10.49 50.81 -5.61
CA HIS A 398 -10.66 49.87 -4.48
C HIS A 398 -12.08 49.56 -3.97
N SER A 399 -12.46 48.27 -3.98
CA SER A 399 -12.41 47.43 -2.77
C SER A 399 -12.84 45.98 -3.05
N HIS A 400 -12.22 45.04 -2.33
CA HIS A 400 -12.63 43.65 -2.18
C HIS A 400 -14.04 43.53 -1.59
N CYS A 401 -14.87 42.63 -2.13
CA CYS A 401 -15.63 41.66 -1.30
C CYS A 401 -16.37 40.59 -2.13
N ALA A 402 -15.99 39.34 -1.87
CA ALA A 402 -16.76 38.09 -1.83
C ALA A 402 -17.95 37.88 -2.81
N ALA A 403 -17.74 36.96 -3.74
CA ALA A 403 -18.80 36.26 -4.46
C ALA A 403 -19.52 35.28 -3.52
N ASN A 404 -20.74 35.61 -3.11
CA ASN A 404 -21.71 34.67 -2.56
C ASN A 404 -22.65 34.22 -3.69
N ILE A 405 -22.48 33.00 -4.18
CA ILE A 405 -23.42 32.36 -5.09
C ILE A 405 -24.56 31.79 -4.24
N MET A 406 -25.73 32.41 -4.34
CA MET A 406 -27.01 31.90 -3.82
C MET A 406 -27.50 30.77 -4.73
N THR A 407 -27.42 29.53 -4.26
CA THR A 407 -28.20 28.40 -4.80
C THR A 407 -29.67 28.55 -4.39
N TYR A 408 -30.53 28.88 -5.35
CA TYR A 408 -31.98 28.87 -5.16
C TYR A 408 -32.52 27.42 -5.22
N LYS A 409 -32.97 26.89 -4.08
CA LYS A 409 -33.81 25.68 -4.00
C LYS A 409 -35.27 26.10 -4.19
N LEU A 410 -35.94 25.61 -5.23
CA LEU A 410 -37.39 25.68 -5.36
C LEU A 410 -38.06 24.65 -4.41
N PRO A 411 -39.14 25.00 -3.68
CA PRO A 411 -39.81 24.09 -2.75
C PRO A 411 -40.88 23.24 -3.45
N ALA A 412 -40.97 21.95 -3.08
CA ALA A 412 -42.08 21.06 -3.43
C ALA A 412 -43.22 21.17 -2.38
N PRO A 413 -44.48 20.86 -2.75
CA PRO A 413 -45.66 21.28 -1.98
C PRO A 413 -45.96 20.38 -0.78
N ALA A 414 -46.57 21.00 0.24
CA ALA A 414 -46.98 20.37 1.49
C ALA A 414 -48.24 19.50 1.32
N LEU A 415 -48.23 18.33 1.96
CA LEU A 415 -49.43 17.55 2.28
C LEU A 415 -49.42 17.30 3.79
N ASP A 416 -50.47 17.77 4.45
CA ASP A 416 -50.68 17.67 5.89
C ASP A 416 -51.57 16.47 6.25
N SER A 417 -51.32 15.96 7.45
CA SER A 417 -52.25 15.36 8.42
C SER A 417 -52.08 13.87 8.80
N SER A 418 -51.55 13.71 10.02
CA SER A 418 -52.10 12.91 11.14
C SER A 418 -52.13 11.38 11.07
N HIS A 419 -51.30 10.70 11.89
CA HIS A 419 -51.78 9.87 13.02
C HIS A 419 -50.65 9.39 13.95
N ARG A 420 -51.03 9.18 15.23
CA ARG A 420 -50.24 8.92 16.44
C ARG A 420 -49.53 7.56 16.53
N MET A 421 -48.47 7.56 17.35
CA MET A 421 -47.64 6.49 17.94
C MET A 421 -48.33 5.15 18.28
N VAL A 422 -47.56 4.05 18.27
CA VAL A 422 -47.19 3.23 19.46
C VAL A 422 -46.26 2.04 19.09
N THR A 423 -45.14 1.96 19.83
CA THR A 423 -44.22 0.86 20.21
C THR A 423 -44.11 -0.48 19.44
N GLY A 424 -42.87 -0.97 19.29
CA GLY A 424 -42.53 -2.39 19.55
C GLY A 424 -41.70 -3.14 18.51
N SER A 425 -40.51 -3.58 18.93
CA SER A 425 -39.74 -4.77 18.52
C SER A 425 -39.38 -5.00 17.03
N GLN A 426 -38.08 -4.91 16.74
CA GLN A 426 -37.42 -5.37 15.52
C GLN A 426 -37.28 -6.92 15.52
N SER A 427 -37.78 -7.58 14.46
CA SER A 427 -37.00 -8.54 13.66
C SER A 427 -37.77 -8.98 12.41
N SER A 428 -37.02 -9.19 11.32
CA SER A 428 -37.36 -9.89 10.06
C SER A 428 -38.14 -9.15 8.96
N CYS A 429 -37.68 -9.37 7.72
CA CYS A 429 -38.25 -9.02 6.40
C CYS A 429 -37.83 -7.69 5.75
N LEU A 430 -36.62 -7.66 5.19
CA LEU A 430 -36.16 -6.66 4.21
C LEU A 430 -35.87 -7.34 2.86
N ASN A 431 -36.92 -7.82 2.18
CA ASN A 431 -36.78 -8.29 0.78
C ASN A 431 -37.96 -7.90 -0.16
N ASP A 432 -38.95 -7.13 0.27
CA ASP A 432 -40.16 -6.86 -0.54
C ASP A 432 -40.41 -5.38 -0.94
N VAL A 433 -39.46 -4.47 -0.73
CA VAL A 433 -39.68 -3.03 -1.06
C VAL A 433 -39.15 -2.61 -2.44
N CYS A 434 -38.34 -3.44 -3.13
CA CYS A 434 -37.78 -3.06 -4.44
C CYS A 434 -38.65 -3.38 -5.67
N LEU A 435 -39.77 -4.09 -5.52
CA LEU A 435 -40.65 -4.46 -6.66
C LEU A 435 -41.91 -3.59 -6.80
N SER A 436 -42.21 -2.72 -5.84
CA SER A 436 -43.46 -1.93 -5.83
C SER A 436 -43.35 -0.52 -6.45
N LEU A 437 -42.14 -0.07 -6.83
CA LEU A 437 -41.92 1.24 -7.47
C LEU A 437 -41.81 1.20 -9.00
N LEU A 438 -41.77 0.01 -9.61
CA LEU A 438 -41.73 -0.16 -11.07
C LEU A 438 -43.12 -0.31 -11.73
N HIS A 439 -44.20 -0.39 -10.95
CA HIS A 439 -45.56 -0.64 -11.48
C HIS A 439 -46.53 0.56 -11.39
N LEU A 440 -46.08 1.73 -10.93
CA LEU A 440 -46.93 2.92 -10.70
C LEU A 440 -46.67 4.12 -11.63
N CYS A 441 -45.84 3.98 -12.67
CA CYS A 441 -45.63 5.01 -13.70
C CYS A 441 -46.01 4.55 -15.12
N SER A 442 -47.02 3.69 -15.27
CA SER A 442 -47.49 3.22 -16.60
C SER A 442 -48.99 3.45 -16.87
N SER A 443 -49.65 4.41 -16.23
CA SER A 443 -51.05 4.69 -16.55
C SER A 443 -51.49 6.09 -16.13
N GLN A 444 -51.15 7.11 -16.92
CA GLN A 444 -52.00 8.28 -17.21
C GLN A 444 -51.26 9.27 -18.12
N CYS A 445 -51.30 8.99 -19.42
CA CYS A 445 -51.30 10.03 -20.45
C CYS A 445 -52.51 9.78 -21.35
N PRO A 446 -53.41 10.76 -21.56
CA PRO A 446 -54.12 10.85 -22.82
C PRO A 446 -53.13 11.37 -23.86
N ALA A 447 -53.02 10.63 -24.96
CA ALA A 447 -52.53 11.13 -26.22
C ALA A 447 -53.43 12.28 -26.70
N ASP A 448 -52.84 13.35 -27.24
CA ASP A 448 -53.20 13.93 -28.54
C ASP A 448 -52.31 15.15 -28.84
N VAL A 449 -51.32 14.99 -29.72
CA VAL A 449 -51.22 15.53 -31.10
C VAL A 449 -50.98 17.05 -31.20
N PHE A 450 -49.78 17.47 -31.65
CA PHE A 450 -49.52 17.99 -33.01
C PHE A 450 -48.14 18.68 -33.12
N TYR A 451 -47.40 18.25 -34.15
CA TYR A 451 -46.45 18.98 -35.00
C TYR A 451 -46.12 20.45 -34.65
N LEU A 452 -44.85 20.74 -34.37
CA LEU A 452 -43.89 21.42 -35.27
C LEU A 452 -42.48 21.42 -34.65
#